data_AF-A0A2G9TPY4-F1
#
_entry.id   AF-A0A2G9TPY4-F1
#
_cell.length_a   1.000
_cell.length_b   1.000
_cell.length_c   1.000
_cell.angle_alpha   90.00
_cell.angle_beta   90.00
_cell.angle_gamma   90.00
#
_symmetry.space_group_name_H-M   'P 1'
#
loop_
_entity.id
_entity.type
_entity.pdbx_description
1 polymer ?
#
loop_
_entity_poly.entity_id
_entity_poly.type
_entity_poly.pdbx_seq_one_letter_code
_entity_poly.pdbx_strand_id
1 'polypeptide(L)'
;EYDFFQNLEMHVRANFPPLCGRDHLAFRSYYHPCKNVIDGDLCEQFGLMDTAAQREVTEGLDRTTSEISKKLEDIRTRYAF
;
A
#
# COMPACT_ATOMS: atom_id res chain seq x y z
N GLU A 1 -6.48 12.04 -2.94
CA GLU A 1 -6.51 10.56 -3.02
C GLU A 1 -5.14 10.00 -3.38
N TYR A 2 -4.48 10.52 -4.43
CA TYR A 2 -3.11 10.13 -4.81
C TYR A 2 -2.12 10.12 -3.63
N ASP A 3 -1.95 11.24 -2.92
CA ASP A 3 -0.98 11.34 -1.81
C ASP A 3 -1.23 10.30 -0.71
N PHE A 4 -2.50 9.99 -0.43
CA PHE A 4 -2.86 8.97 0.56
C PHE A 4 -2.35 7.60 0.13
N PHE A 5 -2.67 7.17 -1.09
CA PHE A 5 -2.26 5.86 -1.58
C PHE A 5 -0.75 5.77 -1.83
N GLN A 6 -0.10 6.88 -2.19
CA GLN A 6 1.35 6.94 -2.33
C GLN A 6 2.04 6.73 -0.97
N ASN A 7 1.55 7.39 0.08
CA ASN A 7 2.10 7.19 1.43
C ASN A 7 1.76 5.78 1.96
N LEU A 8 0.56 5.28 1.70
CA LEU A 8 0.19 3.91 2.08
C LEU A 8 1.11 2.87 1.42
N GLU A 9 1.34 2.96 0.11
CA GLU A 9 2.27 2.09 -0.62
C GLU A 9 3.68 2.14 -0.02
N MET A 10 4.17 3.34 0.30
CA MET A 10 5.47 3.52 0.95
C MET A 10 5.55 2.80 2.30
N HIS A 11 4.52 2.94 3.15
CA HIS A 11 4.50 2.31 4.47
C HIS A 11 4.32 0.79 4.39
N VAL A 12 3.45 0.29 3.51
CA VAL A 12 3.26 -1.15 3.32
C VAL A 12 4.52 -1.80 2.75
N ARG A 13 5.19 -1.16 1.78
CA ARG A 13 6.47 -1.66 1.24
C ARG A 13 7.54 -1.82 2.32
N ALA A 14 7.62 -0.89 3.26
CA ALA A 14 8.62 -0.92 4.34
C ALA A 14 8.31 -2.02 5.37
N ASN A 15 7.04 -2.24 5.68
CA ASN A 15 6.59 -3.11 6.77
C ASN A 15 6.16 -4.53 6.31
N PHE A 16 5.95 -4.71 5.01
CA PHE A 16 5.55 -5.97 4.41
C PHE A 16 6.29 -6.18 3.08
N PRO A 17 7.63 -6.39 3.13
CA PRO A 17 8.46 -6.47 1.94
C PRO A 17 8.12 -7.72 1.10
N PRO A 18 8.41 -7.70 -0.22
CA PRO A 18 8.14 -8.83 -1.09
C PRO A 18 8.80 -10.13 -0.62
N LEU A 19 8.02 -11.22 -0.58
CA LEU A 19 8.40 -12.52 -0.03
C LEU A 19 9.74 -13.06 -0.56
N CYS A 20 10.02 -12.86 -1.85
CA CYS A 20 11.21 -13.39 -2.51
C CYS A 20 12.43 -12.44 -2.42
N GLY A 21 12.42 -11.48 -1.49
CA GLY A 21 13.55 -10.57 -1.23
C GLY A 21 13.83 -9.55 -2.34
N ARG A 22 12.89 -9.37 -3.29
CA ARG A 22 12.99 -8.31 -4.30
C ARG A 22 12.63 -6.96 -3.68
N ASP A 23 13.35 -5.91 -4.07
CA ASP A 23 12.89 -4.55 -3.83
C ASP A 23 11.67 -4.24 -4.73
N HIS A 24 10.60 -3.76 -4.12
CA HIS A 24 9.33 -3.52 -4.82
C HIS A 24 9.44 -2.41 -5.87
N LEU A 25 10.16 -1.32 -5.57
CA LEU A 25 10.35 -0.23 -6.53
C LEU A 25 11.21 -0.67 -7.71
N ALA A 26 12.25 -1.46 -7.47
CA ALA A 26 13.06 -2.06 -8.52
C ALA A 26 12.24 -3.02 -9.38
N PHE A 27 11.35 -3.81 -8.78
CA PHE A 27 10.44 -4.69 -9.52
C PHE A 27 9.46 -3.91 -10.40
N ARG A 28 8.81 -2.86 -9.87
CA ARG A 28 7.90 -2.00 -10.64
C ARG A 28 8.62 -1.11 -11.64
N SER A 29 9.92 -0.87 -11.44
CA SER A 29 10.79 -0.08 -12.32
C SER A 29 11.73 -0.92 -13.18
N TYR A 30 11.33 -2.15 -13.52
CA TYR A 30 12.24 -3.16 -14.10
C TYR A 30 13.02 -2.68 -15.35
N TYR A 31 12.32 -2.01 -16.28
CA TYR A 31 12.94 -1.46 -17.50
C TYR A 31 12.99 0.07 -17.50
N HIS A 32 12.00 0.71 -16.88
CA HIS A 32 11.88 2.17 -16.78
C HIS A 32 11.41 2.55 -15.39
N PRO A 33 11.82 3.72 -14.86
CA PRO A 33 11.33 4.21 -13.57
C PRO A 33 9.81 4.29 -13.52
N CYS A 34 9.20 3.75 -12.46
CA CYS A 34 7.78 3.92 -12.20
C CYS A 34 7.45 5.42 -12.09
N LYS A 35 6.39 5.87 -12.77
CA LYS A 35 5.99 7.28 -12.82
C LYS A 35 4.48 7.40 -12.72
N ASN A 36 4.01 8.13 -11.71
CA ASN A 36 2.59 8.45 -11.49
C ASN A 36 1.66 7.23 -11.42
N VAL A 37 2.17 6.09 -10.97
CA VAL A 37 1.40 4.86 -10.73
C VAL A 37 1.66 4.41 -9.31
N ILE A 38 0.61 3.93 -8.64
CA ILE A 38 0.66 3.35 -7.29
C ILE A 38 0.22 1.90 -7.41
N ASP A 39 0.94 0.99 -6.76
CA ASP A 39 0.62 -0.42 -6.73
C ASP A 39 -0.54 -0.72 -5.75
N GLY A 40 -1.76 -0.80 -6.29
CA GLY A 40 -2.95 -1.16 -5.52
C GLY A 40 -2.88 -2.54 -4.90
N ASP A 41 -2.28 -3.53 -5.57
CA ASP A 41 -2.13 -4.89 -5.06
C ASP A 41 -1.23 -4.92 -3.82
N LEU A 42 -0.21 -4.06 -3.77
CA LEU A 42 0.60 -3.89 -2.58
C LEU A 42 -0.22 -3.21 -1.47
N CYS A 43 -0.96 -2.14 -1.78
CA CYS A 43 -1.76 -1.43 -0.78
C CYS A 43 -2.82 -2.31 -0.12
N GLU A 44 -3.47 -3.20 -0.89
CA GLU A 44 -4.47 -4.15 -0.37
C GLU A 44 -3.87 -5.19 0.60
N GLN A 45 -2.55 -5.44 0.54
CA GLN A 45 -1.88 -6.33 1.50
C GLN A 45 -1.85 -5.76 2.92
N PHE A 46 -2.20 -4.49 3.12
CA PHE A 46 -2.40 -3.92 4.46
C PHE A 46 -3.30 -4.81 5.34
N GLY A 47 -4.37 -5.38 4.77
CA GLY A 47 -5.28 -6.26 5.49
C GLY A 47 -4.68 -7.61 5.91
N LEU A 48 -3.54 -8.00 5.34
CA LEU A 48 -2.83 -9.26 5.63
C LEU A 48 -1.67 -9.09 6.61
N MET A 49 -1.27 -7.85 6.89
CA MET A 49 -0.20 -7.53 7.83
C MET A 49 -0.60 -7.90 9.27
N ASP A 50 0.39 -8.20 10.11
CA ASP A 50 0.11 -8.39 11.54
C ASP A 50 -0.30 -7.07 12.22
N THR A 51 -0.89 -7.18 13.41
CA THR A 51 -1.40 -6.02 14.14
C THR A 51 -0.31 -4.98 14.45
N ALA A 52 0.94 -5.40 14.67
CA ALA A 52 2.03 -4.49 14.98
C ALA A 52 2.41 -3.67 13.74
N ALA A 53 2.56 -4.32 12.60
CA ALA A 53 2.89 -3.69 11.33
C ALA A 53 1.73 -2.80 10.83
N GLN A 54 0.47 -3.24 10.96
CA GLN A 54 -0.69 -2.38 10.68
C GLN A 54 -0.68 -1.13 11.55
N ARG A 55 -0.31 -1.28 12.84
CA ARG A 55 -0.23 -0.15 13.76
C ARG A 55 0.81 0.87 13.30
N GLU A 56 2.00 0.44 12.92
CA GLU A 56 3.04 1.35 12.39
C GLU A 56 2.57 2.11 11.15
N VAL A 57 1.85 1.44 10.23
CA VAL A 57 1.26 2.09 9.04
C VAL A 57 0.20 3.12 9.45
N THR A 58 -0.70 2.76 10.38
CA THR A 58 -1.78 3.65 10.85
C THR A 58 -1.25 4.88 11.57
N GLU A 59 -0.22 4.73 12.42
CA GLU A 59 0.44 5.84 13.10
C GLU A 59 1.17 6.76 12.11
N GLY A 60 1.86 6.19 11.11
CA GLY A 60 2.53 6.96 10.05
C GLY A 60 1.57 7.77 9.17
N LEU A 61 0.35 7.28 8.96
CA LEU A 61 -0.68 7.96 8.16
C LEU A 61 -1.63 8.85 8.97
N ASP A 62 -1.55 8.82 10.31
CA ASP A 62 -2.52 9.47 11.21
C ASP A 62 -3.97 9.06 10.89
N ARG A 63 -4.19 7.75 10.70
CA ARG A 63 -5.49 7.16 10.35
C ARG A 63 -5.73 5.89 11.13
N THR A 64 -6.99 5.49 11.24
CA THR A 64 -7.36 4.20 11.82
C THR A 64 -7.34 3.09 10.77
N THR A 65 -7.19 1.83 11.21
CA THR A 65 -7.28 0.65 10.33
C THR A 65 -8.58 0.65 9.54
N SER A 66 -9.71 1.01 10.16
CA SER A 66 -11.02 1.04 9.50
C SER A 66 -11.08 2.09 8.39
N GLU A 67 -10.50 3.27 8.59
CA GLU A 67 -10.46 4.31 7.54
C GLU A 67 -9.60 3.90 6.35
N ILE A 68 -8.47 3.23 6.58
CA ILE A 68 -7.60 2.72 5.51
C ILE A 68 -8.33 1.63 4.72
N SER A 69 -8.88 0.63 5.42
CA SER A 69 -9.62 -0.47 4.77
C SER A 69 -10.81 0.04 3.97
N LYS A 70 -11.58 1.00 4.53
CA LYS A 70 -12.70 1.62 3.81
C LYS A 70 -12.23 2.35 2.56
N LYS A 71 -11.13 3.09 2.61
CA LYS A 71 -10.60 3.79 1.43
C LYS A 71 -10.15 2.84 0.32
N LEU A 72 -9.55 1.71 0.68
CA LEU A 72 -9.17 0.65 -0.27
C LEU A 72 -10.41 0.07 -0.95
N GLU A 73 -11.41 -0.30 -0.15
CA GLU A 73 -12.68 -0.85 -0.63
C GLU A 73 -13.47 0.16 -1.48
N ASP A 74 -13.52 1.43 -1.08
CA ASP A 74 -14.20 2.50 -1.80
C ASP A 74 -13.63 2.69 -3.22
N ILE A 75 -12.31 2.68 -3.39
CA ILE A 75 -11.68 2.78 -4.73
C ILE A 75 -12.02 1.56 -5.57
N ARG A 76 -11.91 0.37 -5.00
CA ARG A 76 -12.17 -0.89 -5.71
C ARG A 76 -13.61 -0.95 -6.18
N THR A 77 -14.55 -0.66 -5.28
CA THR A 77 -15.99 -0.69 -5.58
C THR A 77 -16.39 0.38 -6.60
N ARG A 78 -15.71 1.54 -6.61
CA ARG A 78 -16.03 2.64 -7.53
C ARG A 78 -15.62 2.34 -8.97
N TYR A 79 -14.55 1.59 -9.19
CA TYR A 79 -13.94 1.42 -10.53
C TYR A 79 -13.77 -0.04 -10.97
N ALA A 80 -14.00 -1.01 -10.08
CA ALA A 80 -13.81 -2.43 -10.28
C ALA A 80 -14.89 -3.24 -9.51
N PHE A 81 -14.60 -4.52 -9.26
CA PHE A 81 -15.47 -5.50 -8.62
C PHE A 81 -14.96 -5.93 -7.24
#